data_AF-A0A6I4IXW4-F1
#
_entry.id   AF-A0A6I4IXW4-F1
#
_cell.length_a   1.000
_cell.length_b   1.000
_cell.length_c   1.000
_cell.angle_alpha   90.00
_cell.angle_beta   90.00
_cell.angle_gamma   90.00
#
_symmetry.space_group_name_H-M   'P 1'
#
loop_
_entity.id
_entity.type
_entity.pdbx_description
1 polymer ?
#
loop_
_entity_poly.entity_id
_entity_poly.type
_entity_poly.pdbx_seq_one_letter_code
_entity_poly.pdbx_strand_id
1 'polypeptide(L)'
;MKLLLKSTAAAATLAMLATPTQAACWNQATFEAAQVRELETMLMVGAMRCMQDSANFSGDYNAFVRNNSEALKGAGETLRSHFASEFGPEGRQAYHNFVSGEADRFMGGAARLSCQDLGTIARMAANAGSTPALVRFATAAEVRPAAPAKLCREEASSVMIAARR
;
A
#
# COMPACT_ATOMS: atom_id res chain seq x y z
N MET A 1 -7.56 68.39 -19.41
CA MET A 1 -6.23 68.85 -18.99
C MET A 1 -6.07 68.53 -17.50
N LYS A 2 -5.10 67.65 -17.17
CA LYS A 2 -4.41 67.42 -15.87
C LYS A 2 -5.28 67.19 -14.59
N LEU A 3 -5.34 66.00 -13.98
CA LEU A 3 -4.36 65.19 -13.19
C LEU A 3 -4.30 65.52 -11.67
N LEU A 4 -4.50 64.45 -10.86
CA LEU A 4 -4.09 64.18 -9.45
C LEU A 4 -5.04 64.70 -8.36
N LEU A 5 -5.40 63.98 -7.29
CA LEU A 5 -4.59 63.22 -6.30
C LEU A 5 -5.37 62.01 -5.71
N LYS A 6 -4.78 60.79 -5.72
CA LYS A 6 -4.26 60.00 -4.57
C LYS A 6 -5.26 59.61 -3.46
N SER A 7 -5.55 58.32 -3.35
CA SER A 7 -5.61 57.61 -2.06
C SER A 7 -5.40 56.11 -2.28
N THR A 8 -4.22 55.66 -1.86
CA THR A 8 -3.80 54.26 -1.73
C THR A 8 -4.50 53.63 -0.53
N ALA A 9 -5.29 52.58 -0.75
CA ALA A 9 -5.69 51.65 0.30
C ALA A 9 -5.31 50.24 -0.17
N ALA A 10 -4.23 49.72 0.40
CA ALA A 10 -3.78 48.35 0.22
C ALA A 10 -4.82 47.41 0.84
N ALA A 11 -5.59 46.72 0.00
CA ALA A 11 -6.38 45.59 0.44
C ALA A 11 -5.44 44.38 0.52
N ALA A 12 -5.07 44.01 1.74
CA ALA A 12 -4.28 42.83 2.04
C ALA A 12 -4.97 41.58 1.48
N THR A 13 -4.36 40.97 0.47
CA THR A 13 -4.70 39.62 0.02
C THR A 13 -4.30 38.64 1.13
N LEU A 14 -5.29 38.21 1.93
CA LEU A 14 -5.17 37.02 2.76
C LEU A 14 -4.93 35.82 1.83
N ALA A 15 -3.66 35.51 1.59
CA ALA A 15 -3.26 34.24 1.03
C ALA A 15 -3.67 33.16 2.06
N MET A 16 -4.82 32.53 1.83
CA MET A 16 -5.17 31.30 2.49
C MET A 16 -4.08 30.29 2.12
N LEU A 17 -3.14 30.07 3.05
CA LEU A 17 -2.25 28.92 2.99
C LEU A 17 -3.16 27.69 3.09
N ALA A 18 -3.55 27.15 1.95
CA ALA A 18 -4.11 25.81 1.88
C ALA A 18 -3.01 24.89 2.43
N THR A 19 -3.09 24.54 3.71
CA THR A 19 -2.33 23.42 4.24
C THR A 19 -2.70 22.24 3.35
N PRO A 20 -1.74 21.62 2.63
CA PRO A 20 -2.06 20.41 1.91
C PRO A 20 -2.70 19.48 2.93
N THR A 21 -3.90 18.97 2.63
CA THR A 21 -4.42 17.82 3.36
C THR A 21 -3.38 16.74 3.12
N GLN A 22 -2.48 16.56 4.10
CA GLN A 22 -1.45 15.57 4.01
C GLN A 22 -2.23 14.26 4.03
N ALA A 23 -2.41 13.64 2.86
CA ALA A 23 -2.81 12.24 2.83
C ALA A 23 -1.86 11.55 3.81
N ALA A 24 -2.40 10.96 4.88
CA ALA A 24 -1.60 10.43 5.96
C ALA A 24 -0.61 9.42 5.37
N CYS A 25 0.65 9.84 5.22
CA CYS A 25 1.67 9.00 4.62
C CYS A 25 2.06 7.92 5.62
N TRP A 26 2.31 6.72 5.12
CA TRP A 26 2.60 5.56 5.95
C TRP A 26 4.09 5.53 6.30
N ASN A 27 4.38 5.16 7.55
CA ASN A 27 5.75 4.87 7.95
C ASN A 27 6.24 3.56 7.28
N GLN A 28 7.55 3.32 7.32
CA GLN A 28 8.17 2.16 6.65
C GLN A 28 7.57 0.83 7.10
N ALA A 29 7.36 0.64 8.41
CA ALA A 29 6.85 -0.61 8.96
C ALA A 29 5.40 -0.88 8.50
N THR A 30 4.55 0.14 8.49
CA THR A 30 3.17 0.01 7.99
C THR A 30 3.15 -0.30 6.49
N PHE A 31 4.01 0.37 5.72
CA PHE A 31 4.11 0.13 4.28
C PHE A 31 4.61 -1.28 3.95
N GLU A 32 5.64 -1.76 4.65
CA GLU A 32 6.14 -3.13 4.53
C GLU A 32 5.09 -4.15 4.95
N ALA A 33 4.34 -3.87 6.01
CA ALA A 33 3.23 -4.72 6.43
C ALA A 33 2.14 -4.82 5.34
N ALA A 34 1.79 -3.73 4.66
CA ALA A 34 0.89 -3.79 3.52
C ALA A 34 1.49 -4.53 2.32
N GLN A 35 2.78 -4.38 2.02
CA GLN A 35 3.42 -5.16 0.96
C GLN A 35 3.28 -6.67 1.22
N VAL A 36 3.50 -7.10 2.46
CA VAL A 36 3.33 -8.51 2.85
C VAL A 36 1.86 -8.93 2.75
N ARG A 37 0.93 -8.08 3.17
CA ARG A 37 -0.51 -8.39 3.09
C ARG A 37 -1.00 -8.49 1.65
N GLU A 38 -0.59 -7.58 0.78
CA GLU A 38 -0.95 -7.65 -0.64
C GLU A 38 -0.30 -8.83 -1.35
N LEU A 39 0.95 -9.21 -0.99
CA LEU A 39 1.58 -10.42 -1.50
C LEU A 39 0.78 -11.67 -1.12
N GLU A 40 0.35 -11.78 0.14
CA GLU A 40 -0.52 -12.85 0.61
C GLU A 40 -1.84 -12.89 -0.18
N THR A 41 -2.51 -11.73 -0.32
CA THR A 41 -3.78 -11.61 -1.06
C THR A 41 -3.62 -11.99 -2.53
N MET A 42 -2.54 -11.56 -3.19
CA MET A 42 -2.23 -11.92 -4.57
C MET A 42 -2.06 -13.44 -4.73
N LEU A 43 -1.31 -14.08 -3.84
CA LEU A 43 -1.09 -15.52 -3.89
C LEU A 43 -2.37 -16.30 -3.53
N MET A 44 -3.20 -15.79 -2.61
CA MET A 44 -4.50 -16.37 -2.29
C MET A 44 -5.43 -16.34 -3.51
N VAL A 45 -5.53 -15.21 -4.20
CA VAL A 45 -6.30 -15.08 -5.44
C VAL A 45 -5.72 -15.97 -6.55
N GLY A 46 -4.39 -16.08 -6.62
CA GLY A 46 -3.69 -17.03 -7.49
C GLY A 46 -4.12 -18.48 -7.23
N ALA A 47 -4.24 -18.89 -5.96
CA ALA A 47 -4.66 -20.25 -5.61
C ALA A 47 -6.08 -20.57 -6.09
N MET A 48 -6.98 -19.59 -6.11
CA MET A 48 -8.32 -19.76 -6.66
C MET A 48 -8.32 -19.80 -8.19
N ARG A 49 -7.57 -18.90 -8.84
CA ARG A 49 -7.55 -18.77 -10.31
C ARG A 49 -6.78 -19.88 -11.01
N CYS A 50 -5.68 -20.34 -10.40
CA CYS A 50 -4.68 -21.20 -11.03
C CYS A 50 -4.73 -22.66 -10.55
N MET A 51 -5.77 -23.04 -9.81
CA MET A 51 -5.93 -24.39 -9.26
C MET A 51 -5.90 -25.48 -10.33
N GLN A 52 -6.40 -25.19 -11.54
CA GLN A 52 -6.47 -26.14 -12.65
C GLN A 52 -5.25 -26.09 -13.59
N ASP A 53 -4.50 -24.98 -13.57
CA ASP A 53 -3.49 -24.66 -14.59
C ASP A 53 -2.05 -24.93 -14.12
N SER A 54 -1.82 -25.10 -12.82
CA SER A 54 -0.50 -25.43 -12.30
C SER A 54 -0.55 -26.65 -11.40
N ALA A 55 0.38 -27.57 -11.62
CA ALA A 55 0.33 -28.92 -11.06
C ALA A 55 0.23 -29.00 -9.53
N ASN A 56 0.61 -27.93 -8.80
CA ASN A 56 0.50 -27.89 -7.35
C ASN A 56 0.41 -26.47 -6.74
N PHE A 57 -0.37 -25.55 -7.34
CA PHE A 57 -0.48 -24.19 -6.75
C PHE A 57 -0.90 -24.23 -5.29
N SER A 58 -1.98 -24.95 -5.01
CA SER A 58 -2.60 -24.99 -3.70
C SER A 58 -1.63 -25.54 -2.65
N GLY A 59 -0.77 -26.50 -3.02
CA GLY A 59 0.28 -27.00 -2.15
C GLY A 59 1.34 -25.93 -1.84
N ASP A 60 1.82 -25.23 -2.86
CA ASP A 60 2.83 -24.16 -2.73
C ASP A 60 2.29 -22.98 -1.90
N TYR A 61 1.06 -22.54 -2.16
CA TYR A 61 0.39 -21.50 -1.36
C TYR A 61 0.18 -21.92 0.09
N ASN A 62 -0.27 -23.15 0.33
CA ASN A 62 -0.46 -23.64 1.69
C ASN A 62 0.87 -23.75 2.45
N ALA A 63 1.96 -24.12 1.77
CA ALA A 63 3.30 -24.09 2.36
C ALA A 63 3.72 -22.65 2.70
N PHE A 64 3.45 -21.71 1.80
CA PHE A 64 3.68 -20.29 2.03
C PHE A 64 2.98 -19.76 3.30
N VAL A 65 1.67 -20.01 3.45
CA VAL A 65 0.92 -19.54 4.62
C VAL A 65 1.43 -20.19 5.90
N ARG A 66 1.65 -21.50 5.91
CA ARG A 66 2.10 -22.21 7.12
C ARG A 66 3.48 -21.75 7.59
N ASN A 67 4.45 -21.73 6.68
CA ASN A 67 5.84 -21.46 7.01
C ASN A 67 6.11 -19.99 7.36
N ASN A 68 5.24 -19.09 6.93
CA ASN A 68 5.37 -17.65 7.21
C ASN A 68 4.30 -17.12 8.18
N SER A 69 3.55 -18.01 8.85
CA SER A 69 2.40 -17.65 9.68
C SER A 69 2.69 -16.56 10.72
N GLU A 70 3.85 -16.59 11.38
CA GLU A 70 4.26 -15.54 12.34
C GLU A 70 4.47 -14.18 11.66
N ALA A 71 5.17 -14.15 10.52
CA ALA A 71 5.41 -12.93 9.76
C ALA A 71 4.11 -12.33 9.19
N LEU A 72 3.22 -13.18 8.67
CA LEU A 72 1.89 -12.77 8.17
C LEU A 72 1.03 -12.20 9.31
N LYS A 73 1.03 -12.86 10.47
CA LYS A 73 0.31 -12.38 11.66
C LYS A 73 0.85 -11.03 12.12
N GLY A 74 2.17 -10.87 12.21
CA GLY A 74 2.82 -9.62 12.61
C GLY A 74 2.52 -8.46 11.65
N ALA A 75 2.53 -8.71 10.33
CA ALA A 75 2.10 -7.71 9.35
C ALA A 75 0.65 -7.28 9.58
N GLY A 76 -0.25 -8.24 9.79
CA GLY A 76 -1.65 -7.94 10.11
C GLY A 76 -1.83 -7.14 11.41
N GLU A 77 -1.02 -7.40 12.43
CA GLU A 77 -1.03 -6.65 13.70
C GLU A 77 -0.56 -5.20 13.52
N THR A 78 0.53 -4.99 12.77
CA THR A 78 1.01 -3.65 12.41
C THR A 78 -0.06 -2.84 11.70
N LEU A 79 -0.74 -3.43 10.70
CA LEU A 79 -1.82 -2.76 9.98
C LEU A 79 -3.01 -2.44 10.89
N ARG A 80 -3.48 -3.41 11.69
CA ARG A 80 -4.58 -3.16 12.64
C ARG A 80 -4.25 -2.05 13.63
N SER A 81 -3.01 -2.02 14.14
CA SER A 81 -2.55 -0.95 15.05
C SER A 81 -2.52 0.40 14.35
N HIS A 82 -2.04 0.46 13.10
CA HIS A 82 -2.04 1.68 12.30
C HIS A 82 -3.46 2.22 12.08
N PHE A 83 -4.38 1.39 11.58
CA PHE A 83 -5.77 1.80 11.35
C PHE A 83 -6.50 2.17 12.64
N ALA A 84 -6.23 1.48 13.76
CA ALA A 84 -6.78 1.86 15.06
C ALA A 84 -6.26 3.22 15.54
N SER A 85 -4.99 3.52 15.29
CA SER A 85 -4.39 4.82 15.64
C SER A 85 -4.91 5.96 14.76
N GLU A 86 -5.16 5.71 13.48
CA GLU A 86 -5.57 6.74 12.53
C GLU A 86 -7.08 7.04 12.60
N PHE A 87 -7.90 6.00 12.75
CA PHE A 87 -9.36 6.10 12.66
C PHE A 87 -10.08 5.84 13.98
N GLY A 88 -9.38 5.57 15.08
CA GLY A 88 -10.01 5.35 16.38
C GLY A 88 -11.04 4.20 16.37
N PRO A 89 -12.28 4.40 16.87
CA PRO A 89 -13.33 3.38 16.88
C PRO A 89 -13.62 2.74 15.51
N GLU A 90 -13.49 3.52 14.44
CA GLU A 90 -13.71 3.11 13.05
C GLU A 90 -12.55 2.29 12.47
N GLY A 91 -11.40 2.21 13.16
CA GLY A 91 -10.19 1.57 12.66
C GLY A 91 -10.35 0.12 12.24
N ARG A 92 -11.21 -0.65 12.94
CA ARG A 92 -11.50 -2.04 12.52
C ARG A 92 -12.22 -2.10 11.17
N GLN A 93 -13.19 -1.21 10.95
CA GLN A 93 -13.92 -1.13 9.69
C GLN A 93 -13.01 -0.61 8.57
N ALA A 94 -12.19 0.40 8.85
CA ALA A 94 -11.23 0.94 7.90
C ALA A 94 -10.20 -0.13 7.45
N TYR A 95 -9.66 -0.90 8.39
CA TYR A 95 -8.78 -2.04 8.08
C TYR A 95 -9.51 -3.11 7.25
N HIS A 96 -10.76 -3.44 7.58
CA HIS A 96 -11.53 -4.40 6.81
C HIS A 96 -11.76 -3.93 5.37
N ASN A 97 -12.16 -2.66 5.19
CA ASN A 97 -12.36 -2.05 3.87
C ASN A 97 -11.07 -2.06 3.05
N PHE A 98 -9.93 -1.78 3.69
CA PHE A 98 -8.61 -1.88 3.07
C PHE A 98 -8.34 -3.29 2.54
N VAL A 99 -8.44 -4.31 3.39
CA VAL A 99 -8.20 -5.72 3.01
C VAL A 99 -9.17 -6.18 1.92
N SER A 100 -10.45 -5.83 2.00
CA SER A 100 -11.44 -6.19 0.99
C SER A 100 -11.14 -5.52 -0.35
N GLY A 101 -10.77 -4.23 -0.35
CA GLY A 101 -10.39 -3.51 -1.56
C GLY A 101 -9.13 -4.07 -2.24
N GLU A 102 -8.16 -4.58 -1.48
CA GLU A 102 -7.01 -5.30 -2.03
C GLU A 102 -7.44 -6.59 -2.74
N ALA A 103 -8.30 -7.38 -2.09
CA ALA A 103 -8.80 -8.62 -2.68
C ALA A 103 -9.54 -8.34 -3.99
N ASP A 104 -10.42 -7.33 -4.01
CA ASP A 104 -11.15 -6.92 -5.22
C ASP A 104 -10.21 -6.48 -6.33
N ARG A 105 -9.13 -5.73 -6.01
CA ARG A 105 -8.10 -5.35 -6.99
C ARG A 105 -7.43 -6.55 -7.63
N PHE A 106 -6.97 -7.52 -6.82
CA PHE A 106 -6.30 -8.72 -7.35
C PHE A 106 -7.27 -9.63 -8.10
N MET A 107 -8.52 -9.75 -7.64
CA MET A 107 -9.59 -10.45 -8.39
C MET A 107 -9.89 -9.75 -9.73
N GLY A 108 -9.87 -8.42 -9.76
CA GLY A 108 -9.98 -7.59 -10.96
C GLY A 108 -8.75 -7.60 -11.87
N GLY A 109 -7.70 -8.36 -11.53
CA GLY A 109 -6.53 -8.56 -12.36
C GLY A 109 -5.34 -7.63 -12.07
N ALA A 110 -5.26 -7.02 -10.88
CA ALA A 110 -4.01 -6.46 -10.39
C ALA A 110 -2.93 -7.57 -10.35
N ALA A 111 -1.68 -7.22 -10.69
CA ALA A 111 -0.58 -8.17 -10.90
C ALA A 111 -0.90 -9.27 -11.93
N ARG A 112 -1.08 -8.89 -13.21
CA ARG A 112 -1.38 -9.77 -14.38
C ARG A 112 -0.29 -10.82 -14.69
N LEU A 113 0.09 -11.58 -13.67
CA LEU A 113 1.05 -12.67 -13.70
C LEU A 113 0.39 -13.93 -14.22
N SER A 114 1.17 -14.76 -14.93
CA SER A 114 0.71 -16.07 -15.34
C SER A 114 0.58 -17.00 -14.14
N CYS A 115 -0.17 -18.10 -14.29
CA CYS A 115 -0.25 -19.12 -13.25
C CYS A 115 1.10 -19.77 -12.94
N GLN A 116 2.00 -19.82 -13.93
CA GLN A 116 3.37 -20.28 -13.76
C GLN A 116 4.20 -19.30 -12.89
N ASP A 117 4.08 -18.00 -13.14
CA ASP A 117 4.79 -16.98 -12.35
C ASP A 117 4.29 -16.95 -10.90
N LEU A 118 2.96 -16.94 -10.72
CA LEU A 118 2.34 -16.98 -9.40
C LEU A 118 2.76 -18.25 -8.62
N GLY A 119 2.81 -19.41 -9.28
CA GLY A 119 3.25 -20.66 -8.67
C GLY A 119 4.73 -20.63 -8.29
N THR A 120 5.56 -19.99 -9.12
CA THR A 120 6.99 -19.78 -8.83
C THR A 120 7.17 -18.87 -7.62
N ILE A 121 6.44 -17.76 -7.55
CA ILE A 121 6.49 -16.84 -6.40
C ILE A 121 6.04 -17.56 -5.13
N ALA A 122 4.90 -18.26 -5.16
CA ALA A 122 4.39 -19.01 -4.00
C ALA A 122 5.43 -20.00 -3.46
N ARG A 123 6.04 -20.77 -4.35
CA ARG A 123 7.06 -21.77 -3.99
C ARG A 123 8.32 -21.16 -3.41
N MET A 124 8.82 -20.09 -4.03
CA MET A 124 10.05 -19.43 -3.55
C MET A 124 9.81 -18.70 -2.22
N ALA A 125 8.66 -18.04 -2.08
CA ALA A 125 8.28 -17.34 -0.86
C ALA A 125 7.94 -18.29 0.29
N ALA A 126 7.66 -19.58 0.01
CA ALA A 126 7.31 -20.55 1.04
C ALA A 126 8.41 -20.78 2.09
N ASN A 127 9.65 -20.44 1.79
CA ASN A 127 10.76 -20.56 2.75
C ASN A 127 11.37 -19.19 3.11
N ALA A 128 10.63 -18.09 2.96
CA ALA A 128 11.11 -16.75 3.27
C ALA A 128 11.44 -16.58 4.76
N GLY A 129 10.61 -17.15 5.65
CA GLY A 129 10.88 -17.29 7.09
C GLY A 129 10.94 -15.98 7.89
N SER A 130 10.69 -14.83 7.27
CA SER A 130 10.76 -13.51 7.92
C SER A 130 10.06 -12.42 7.14
N THR A 131 9.57 -11.38 7.83
CA THR A 131 8.93 -10.21 7.19
C THR A 131 9.85 -9.52 6.17
N PRO A 132 11.13 -9.22 6.45
CA PRO A 132 12.00 -8.59 5.44
C PRO A 132 12.20 -9.46 4.20
N ALA A 133 12.17 -10.79 4.33
CA ALA A 133 12.24 -11.68 3.18
C ALA A 133 10.96 -11.63 2.34
N LEU A 134 9.79 -11.61 2.98
CA LEU A 134 8.51 -11.45 2.30
C LEU A 134 8.40 -10.11 1.58
N VAL A 135 8.90 -9.03 2.18
CA VAL A 135 8.97 -7.71 1.53
C VAL A 135 9.77 -7.78 0.23
N ARG A 136 10.90 -8.50 0.19
CA ARG A 136 11.67 -8.67 -1.06
C ARG A 136 10.86 -9.38 -2.14
N PHE A 137 10.07 -10.39 -1.79
CA PHE A 137 9.17 -11.06 -2.74
C PHE A 137 8.05 -10.13 -3.21
N ALA A 138 7.45 -9.34 -2.31
CA ALA A 138 6.44 -8.35 -2.66
C ALA A 138 7.01 -7.30 -3.64
N THR A 139 8.18 -6.75 -3.34
CA THR A 139 8.87 -5.80 -4.22
C THR A 139 9.23 -6.42 -5.58
N ALA A 140 9.75 -7.65 -5.60
CA ALA A 140 10.10 -8.33 -6.85
C ALA A 140 8.88 -8.68 -7.72
N ALA A 141 7.73 -8.93 -7.08
CA ALA A 141 6.45 -9.12 -7.76
C ALA A 141 5.74 -7.80 -8.10
N GLU A 142 6.42 -6.66 -7.91
CA GLU A 142 5.88 -5.30 -8.10
C GLU A 142 4.57 -5.04 -7.36
N VAL A 143 4.37 -5.73 -6.22
CA VAL A 143 3.23 -5.52 -5.34
C VAL A 143 3.39 -4.16 -4.68
N ARG A 144 2.53 -3.23 -5.08
CA ARG A 144 2.51 -1.86 -4.58
C ARG A 144 1.25 -1.65 -3.72
N PRO A 145 1.42 -1.40 -2.41
CA PRO A 145 0.33 -1.06 -1.51
C PRO A 145 -0.63 -0.05 -2.12
N ALA A 146 -1.92 -0.36 -2.06
CA ALA A 146 -2.99 0.48 -2.54
C ALA A 146 -2.98 1.84 -1.84
N ALA A 147 -3.31 2.91 -2.57
CA ALA A 147 -3.59 4.19 -1.93
C ALA A 147 -4.62 3.99 -0.78
N PRO A 148 -4.41 4.62 0.38
CA PRO A 148 -3.50 5.73 0.65
C PRO A 148 -2.06 5.35 1.04
N ALA A 149 -1.66 4.07 0.97
CA ALA A 149 -0.36 3.58 1.43
C ALA A 149 0.82 4.10 0.60
N LYS A 150 1.18 5.37 0.76
CA LYS A 150 2.39 6.00 0.23
C LYS A 150 3.41 6.13 1.34
N LEU A 151 4.67 5.82 1.06
CA LEU A 151 5.77 6.10 1.98
C LEU A 151 5.94 7.62 2.14
N CYS A 152 6.22 8.07 3.36
CA CYS A 152 6.48 9.49 3.67
C CYS A 152 7.67 10.13 2.91
N ARG A 153 8.42 9.38 2.10
CA ARG A 153 9.64 9.86 1.43
C ARG A 153 9.42 10.39 0.01
N GLU A 154 8.36 9.99 -0.69
CA GLU A 154 8.14 10.41 -2.10
C GLU A 154 7.48 11.80 -2.22
N GLU A 155 6.67 12.24 -1.25
CA GLU A 155 5.96 13.53 -1.30
C GLU A 155 6.89 14.74 -1.09
N ALA A 156 7.98 14.59 -0.33
CA ALA A 156 8.92 15.69 -0.06
C ALA A 156 9.64 16.19 -1.32
N SER A 157 9.78 15.33 -2.34
CA SER A 157 10.50 15.67 -3.58
C SER A 157 9.66 16.51 -4.56
N SER A 158 8.34 16.29 -4.58
CA SER A 158 7.41 17.02 -5.47
C SER A 158 7.17 18.47 -5.01
N VAL A 159 7.16 18.72 -3.69
CA VAL A 159 6.98 20.05 -3.12
C VAL A 159 8.17 20.98 -3.43
N MET A 160 9.39 20.42 -3.45
CA MET A 160 10.62 21.18 -3.71
C MET A 160 10.75 21.65 -5.17
N ILE A 161 10.13 20.96 -6.13
CA ILE A 161 10.14 21.35 -7.55
C ILE A 161 9.11 22.44 -7.83
N ALA A 162 7.95 22.41 -7.17
CA ALA A 162 6.90 23.42 -7.32
C ALA A 162 7.25 24.76 -6.65
N ALA A 163 8.04 24.74 -5.57
CA ALA A 163 8.48 25.96 -4.86
C ALA A 163 9.63 26.73 -5.54
N ARG A 164 10.18 26.21 -6.65
CA ARG A 164 11.30 26.81 -7.40
C ARG A 164 10.91 27.48 -8.73
N ARG A 165 9.61 27.55 -9.07
CA ARG A 165 9.13 28.22 -10.29
C ARG A 165 8.33 29.47 -9.95
#